data_AF-A0A845TYX0-F1
#
_entry.id   AF-A0A845TYX0-F1
#
_cell.length_a   1.000
_cell.length_b   1.000
_cell.length_c   1.000
_cell.angle_alpha   90.00
_cell.angle_beta   90.00
_cell.angle_gamma   90.00
#
_symmetry.space_group_name_H-M   'P 1'
#
loop_
_entity.id
_entity.type
_entity.pdbx_description
1 polymer ?
#
loop_
_entity_poly.entity_id
_entity_poly.type
_entity_poly.pdbx_seq_one_letter_code
_entity_poly.pdbx_strand_id
1 'polypeptide(L)'
;MASKAVMATKAFQMSSTARNEYHCSIELNQNGKYCVRVKGKFGRTGWVLPLYFLASSFDRAINKLEQSLQYLQKREENLWFWGAHRSDDPNLTTELLSEVGLKFDRRAEFPRRAASVSVAPERPVAAFHIAPMRRTLAETMAPTRVVGD
;
A
#
# COMPACT_ATOMS: atom_id res chain seq x y z
N MET A 1 -10.37 1.68 52.84
CA MET A 1 -10.60 2.26 51.50
C MET A 1 -9.38 2.00 50.64
N ALA A 2 -9.44 1.03 49.73
CA ALA A 2 -8.49 0.92 48.62
C ALA A 2 -9.07 -0.04 47.56
N SER A 3 -9.30 0.47 46.36
CA SER A 3 -9.29 -0.34 45.14
C SER A 3 -9.01 0.59 43.96
N LYS A 4 -7.74 0.60 43.53
CA LYS A 4 -7.36 1.04 42.19
C LYS A 4 -7.57 -0.16 41.27
N ALA A 5 -8.52 -0.05 40.34
CA ALA A 5 -8.67 -0.98 39.25
C ALA A 5 -7.49 -0.82 38.29
N VAL A 6 -6.71 -1.88 38.10
CA VAL A 6 -5.73 -1.99 37.01
C VAL A 6 -6.47 -2.58 35.82
N MET A 7 -6.74 -1.74 34.81
CA MET A 7 -7.22 -2.18 33.50
C MET A 7 -6.09 -2.94 32.81
N ALA A 8 -6.26 -4.25 32.65
CA ALA A 8 -5.36 -5.08 31.85
C ALA A 8 -5.60 -4.77 30.37
N THR A 9 -4.72 -3.97 29.77
CA THR A 9 -4.63 -3.83 28.32
C THR A 9 -4.19 -5.18 27.76
N LYS A 10 -5.09 -5.84 27.02
CA LYS A 10 -4.82 -7.12 26.36
C LYS A 10 -3.74 -6.88 25.31
N ALA A 11 -2.49 -7.24 25.61
CA ALA A 11 -1.40 -7.22 24.65
C ALA A 11 -1.78 -8.14 23.48
N PHE A 12 -1.96 -7.56 22.30
CA PHE A 12 -2.09 -8.34 21.07
C PHE A 12 -0.76 -9.06 20.85
N GLN A 13 -0.78 -10.38 20.90
CA GLN A 13 0.41 -11.21 20.81
C GLN A 13 0.98 -11.11 19.38
N MET A 14 1.94 -10.21 19.20
CA MET A 14 2.62 -9.95 17.93
C MET A 14 3.46 -11.17 17.54
N SER A 15 2.97 -12.01 16.63
CA SER A 15 3.81 -13.04 16.02
C SER A 15 4.90 -12.37 15.17
N SER A 16 6.16 -12.58 15.52
CA SER A 16 7.35 -11.96 14.91
C SER A 16 7.64 -12.37 13.46
N THR A 17 6.74 -13.08 12.79
CA THR A 17 6.86 -13.59 11.42
C THR A 17 5.93 -12.92 10.42
N ALA A 18 4.97 -12.12 10.87
CA ALA A 18 4.00 -11.47 9.99
C ALA A 18 4.65 -10.33 9.20
N ARG A 19 4.73 -10.42 7.86
CA ARG A 19 5.25 -9.37 6.97
C ARG A 19 4.13 -8.68 6.20
N ASN A 20 4.30 -7.39 5.92
CA ASN A 20 3.43 -6.63 5.04
C ASN A 20 3.85 -6.85 3.59
N GLU A 21 2.88 -7.11 2.72
CA GLU A 21 3.09 -7.34 1.30
C GLU A 21 2.41 -6.23 0.49
N TYR A 22 3.17 -5.54 -0.34
CA TYR A 22 2.66 -4.52 -1.24
C TYR A 22 2.80 -4.98 -2.68
N HIS A 23 1.67 -5.18 -3.35
CA HIS A 23 1.63 -5.46 -4.78
C HIS A 23 1.34 -4.15 -5.51
N CYS A 24 2.21 -3.77 -6.43
CA CYS A 24 2.16 -2.48 -7.11
C CYS A 24 2.11 -2.72 -8.61
N SER A 25 1.18 -2.08 -9.31
CA SER A 25 1.12 -2.08 -10.77
C SER A 25 1.11 -0.65 -11.28
N ILE A 26 1.62 -0.44 -12.49
CA ILE A 26 1.55 0.83 -13.19
C ILE A 26 1.09 0.59 -14.62
N GLU A 27 0.14 1.39 -15.09
CA GLU A 27 -0.39 1.33 -16.46
C GLU A 27 -0.67 2.74 -16.96
N LEU A 28 -0.48 2.99 -18.26
CA LEU A 28 -0.98 4.23 -18.88
C LEU A 28 -2.49 4.10 -19.09
N ASN A 29 -3.24 5.10 -18.63
CA ASN A 29 -4.66 5.18 -18.93
C ASN A 29 -4.90 5.86 -20.28
N GLN A 30 -6.16 5.84 -20.74
CA GLN A 30 -6.58 6.45 -22.01
C GLN A 30 -6.28 7.95 -22.13
N ASN A 31 -6.09 8.64 -20.99
CA ASN A 31 -5.78 10.07 -20.93
C ASN A 31 -4.26 10.33 -20.84
N GLY A 32 -3.42 9.32 -21.08
CA GLY A 32 -1.97 9.42 -21.00
C GLY A 32 -1.40 9.60 -19.58
N LYS A 33 -2.21 9.41 -18.54
CA LYS A 33 -1.73 9.45 -17.15
C LYS A 33 -1.33 8.06 -16.68
N TYR A 34 -0.28 7.99 -15.89
CA TYR A 34 0.12 6.77 -15.19
C TYR A 34 -0.87 6.49 -14.06
N CYS A 35 -1.61 5.40 -14.19
CA CYS A 35 -2.45 4.83 -13.14
C CYS A 35 -1.63 3.83 -12.34
N VAL A 36 -1.30 4.19 -11.10
CA VAL A 36 -0.62 3.29 -10.17
C VAL A 36 -1.66 2.69 -9.26
N ARG A 37 -1.65 1.37 -9.12
CA ARG A 37 -2.52 0.62 -8.21
C ARG A 37 -1.65 -0.10 -7.19
N VAL A 38 -2.06 -0.07 -5.93
CA VAL A 38 -1.34 -0.66 -4.80
C VAL A 38 -2.31 -1.53 -4.02
N LYS A 39 -1.96 -2.79 -3.79
CA LYS A 39 -2.69 -3.68 -2.89
C LYS A 39 -1.77 -4.01 -1.71
N GLY A 40 -2.04 -3.35 -0.58
CA GLY A 40 -1.35 -3.62 0.68
C GLY A 40 -2.04 -4.74 1.44
N LYS A 41 -1.32 -5.80 1.77
CA LYS A 41 -1.77 -6.87 2.67
C LYS A 41 -0.95 -6.77 3.95
N PHE A 42 -1.60 -6.44 5.04
CA PHE A 42 -0.96 -6.24 6.33
C PHE A 42 -0.86 -7.55 7.08
N GLY A 43 0.36 -8.02 7.33
CA GLY A 43 0.61 -9.37 7.84
C GLY A 43 0.04 -9.58 9.23
N ARG A 44 0.03 -8.54 10.07
CA ARG A 44 -0.43 -8.62 11.47
C ARG A 44 -1.93 -8.86 11.60
N THR A 45 -2.70 -8.39 10.63
CA THR A 45 -4.17 -8.33 10.71
C THR A 45 -4.84 -9.13 9.59
N GLY A 46 -4.10 -9.50 8.55
CA GLY A 46 -4.64 -10.08 7.32
C GLY A 46 -5.44 -9.09 6.47
N TRP A 47 -5.53 -7.81 6.89
CA TRP A 47 -6.32 -6.81 6.21
C TRP A 47 -5.71 -6.45 4.86
N VAL A 48 -6.57 -6.31 3.85
CA VAL A 48 -6.20 -5.96 2.49
C VAL A 48 -6.77 -4.60 2.16
N LEU A 49 -5.89 -3.68 1.77
CA LEU A 49 -6.22 -2.32 1.41
C LEU A 49 -5.87 -2.05 -0.07
N PRO A 50 -6.86 -2.08 -0.98
CA PRO A 50 -6.68 -1.76 -2.39
C PRO A 50 -6.76 -0.24 -2.62
N LEU A 51 -5.74 0.32 -3.26
CA LEU A 51 -5.54 1.76 -3.44
C LEU A 51 -5.09 2.07 -4.87
N TYR A 52 -5.31 3.31 -5.29
CA TYR A 52 -4.75 3.82 -6.54
C TYR A 52 -4.48 5.32 -6.47
N PHE A 53 -3.64 5.80 -7.39
CA PHE A 53 -3.48 7.21 -7.70
C PHE A 53 -3.10 7.41 -9.17
N LEU A 54 -3.16 8.67 -9.63
CA LEU A 54 -2.72 9.06 -10.97
C LEU A 54 -1.50 9.97 -10.89
N ALA A 55 -0.60 9.82 -11.86
CA ALA A 55 0.56 10.68 -12.04
C ALA A 55 0.74 11.07 -13.52
N SER A 56 1.31 12.25 -13.76
CA SER A 56 1.51 12.79 -15.12
C SER A 56 2.82 12.32 -15.78
N SER A 57 3.72 11.69 -15.03
CA SER A 57 4.96 11.12 -15.56
C SER A 57 5.36 9.89 -14.75
N PHE A 58 6.20 9.04 -15.34
CA PHE A 58 6.71 7.84 -14.68
C PHE A 58 7.49 8.18 -13.40
N ASP A 59 8.40 9.15 -13.42
CA ASP A 59 9.18 9.52 -12.22
C ASP A 59 8.27 10.05 -11.10
N ARG A 60 7.23 10.84 -11.44
CA ARG A 60 6.24 11.27 -10.45
C ARG A 60 5.44 10.08 -9.89
N ALA A 61 5.15 9.09 -10.74
CA ALA A 61 4.48 7.86 -10.32
C ALA A 61 5.33 7.07 -9.33
N ILE A 62 6.62 6.88 -9.61
CA ILE A 62 7.55 6.16 -8.74
C ILE A 62 7.77 6.90 -7.42
N ASN A 63 8.07 8.20 -7.46
CA ASN A 63 8.30 8.98 -6.24
C ASN A 63 7.06 8.99 -5.33
N LYS A 64 5.87 9.12 -5.91
CA LYS A 64 4.62 9.05 -5.15
C LYS A 64 4.33 7.65 -4.63
N LEU A 65 4.68 6.61 -5.38
CA LEU A 65 4.56 5.22 -4.92
C LEU A 65 5.44 4.99 -3.69
N GLU A 66 6.70 5.43 -3.73
CA GLU A 66 7.62 5.35 -2.59
C GLU A 66 7.05 6.04 -1.34
N GLN A 67 6.59 7.29 -1.49
CA GLN A 67 5.94 8.04 -0.40
C GLN A 67 4.71 7.32 0.13
N SER A 68 3.91 6.74 -0.76
CA SER A 68 2.70 5.99 -0.40
C SER A 68 3.06 4.75 0.43
N LEU A 69 4.07 3.97 0.01
CA LEU A 69 4.50 2.79 0.76
C LEU A 69 5.04 3.15 2.15
N GLN A 70 5.79 4.25 2.28
CA GLN A 70 6.23 4.76 3.59
C GLN A 70 5.04 5.18 4.46
N TYR A 71 4.07 5.89 3.88
CA TYR A 71 2.88 6.32 4.59
C TYR A 71 2.06 5.13 5.11
N LEU A 72 1.81 4.14 4.23
CA LEU A 72 1.08 2.93 4.59
C LEU A 72 1.77 2.15 5.70
N GLN A 73 3.10 2.06 5.68
CA GLN A 73 3.83 1.41 6.77
C GLN A 73 3.77 2.18 8.08
N LYS A 74 3.97 3.50 8.03
CA LYS A 74 3.98 4.35 9.22
C LYS A 74 2.60 4.46 9.88
N ARG A 75 1.53 4.36 9.10
CA ARG A 75 0.14 4.55 9.54
C ARG A 75 -0.66 3.25 9.60
N GLU A 76 -0.01 2.08 9.53
CA GLU A 76 -0.69 0.77 9.50
C GLU A 76 -1.76 0.65 10.60
N GLU A 77 -1.40 0.92 11.85
CA GLU A 77 -2.31 0.79 12.98
C GLU A 77 -3.52 1.72 12.86
N ASN A 78 -3.31 2.99 12.50
CA ASN A 78 -4.38 3.95 12.30
C ASN A 78 -5.29 3.53 11.14
N LEU A 79 -4.70 3.18 10.00
CA LEU A 79 -5.46 2.77 8.80
C LEU A 79 -6.29 1.52 9.10
N TRP A 80 -5.72 0.55 9.83
CA TRP A 80 -6.43 -0.65 10.22
C TRP A 80 -7.53 -0.37 11.24
N PHE A 81 -7.25 0.44 12.27
CA PHE A 81 -8.21 0.79 13.31
C PHE A 81 -9.45 1.45 12.72
N TRP A 82 -9.27 2.38 11.79
CA TRP A 82 -10.38 3.12 11.16
C TRP A 82 -10.99 2.39 9.96
N GLY A 83 -10.21 1.58 9.24
CA GLY A 83 -10.59 1.01 7.94
C GLY A 83 -10.96 -0.47 7.95
N ALA A 84 -10.54 -1.24 8.96
CA ALA A 84 -10.81 -2.68 9.07
C ALA A 84 -11.80 -2.99 10.19
N HIS A 85 -11.66 -2.33 11.34
CA HIS A 85 -12.73 -2.32 12.34
C HIS A 85 -13.74 -1.26 11.90
N ARG A 86 -15.03 -1.63 11.87
CA ARG A 86 -16.12 -0.68 11.66
C ARG A 86 -16.07 0.35 12.79
N SER A 87 -15.27 1.39 12.64
CA SER A 87 -15.39 2.59 13.46
C SER A 87 -16.67 3.31 13.05
N ASP A 88 -17.19 4.14 13.95
CA ASP A 88 -18.41 4.91 13.76
C ASP A 88 -18.34 5.95 12.60
N ASP A 89 -17.15 6.19 12.01
CA ASP A 89 -16.99 7.07 10.84
C ASP A 89 -16.21 6.41 9.68
N PRO A 90 -16.91 5.95 8.61
CA PRO A 90 -16.26 5.35 7.44
C PRO A 90 -15.46 6.34 6.58
N ASN A 91 -15.53 7.65 6.85
CA ASN A 91 -14.86 8.66 6.04
C ASN A 91 -13.40 8.90 6.47
N LEU A 92 -13.03 8.57 7.71
CA LEU A 92 -11.71 8.92 8.24
C LEU A 92 -10.56 8.21 7.50
N THR A 93 -10.73 6.95 7.10
CA THR A 93 -9.72 6.26 6.28
C THR A 93 -9.57 6.93 4.91
N THR A 94 -10.67 7.43 4.34
CA THR A 94 -10.63 8.18 3.08
C THR A 94 -9.88 9.51 3.24
N GLU A 95 -10.10 10.21 4.36
CA GLU A 95 -9.41 11.45 4.69
C GLU A 95 -7.90 11.22 4.87
N LEU A 96 -7.50 10.23 5.67
CA LEU A 96 -6.09 9.85 5.85
C LEU A 96 -5.41 9.52 4.51
N LEU A 97 -6.06 8.73 3.66
CA LEU A 97 -5.53 8.41 2.33
C LEU A 97 -5.42 9.65 1.44
N SER A 98 -6.34 10.62 1.58
CA SER A 98 -6.33 11.85 0.80
C SER A 98 -5.16 12.77 1.13
N GLU A 99 -4.59 12.71 2.34
CA GLU A 99 -3.39 13.46 2.75
C GLU A 99 -2.20 13.21 1.83
N VAL A 100 -2.10 11.97 1.30
CA VAL A 100 -1.07 11.55 0.34
C VAL A 100 -1.62 11.38 -1.08
N GLY A 101 -2.88 11.79 -1.29
CA GLY A 101 -3.59 11.70 -2.56
C GLY A 101 -3.77 10.27 -3.06
N LEU A 102 -3.96 9.32 -2.14
CA LEU A 102 -4.39 7.95 -2.41
C LEU A 102 -5.92 7.87 -2.39
N LYS A 103 -6.48 6.95 -3.16
CA LYS A 103 -7.91 6.66 -3.21
C LYS A 103 -8.13 5.16 -3.13
N PHE A 104 -9.28 4.74 -2.59
CA PHE A 104 -9.69 3.34 -2.65
C PHE A 104 -9.82 2.87 -4.09
N ASP A 105 -9.19 1.75 -4.41
CA ASP A 105 -9.36 1.09 -5.68
C ASP A 105 -10.54 0.11 -5.59
N ARG A 106 -11.64 0.48 -6.26
CA ARG A 106 -12.90 -0.27 -6.28
C ARG A 106 -13.00 -1.25 -7.45
N ARG A 107 -11.96 -1.36 -8.28
CA ARG A 107 -11.95 -2.28 -9.42
C ARG A 107 -11.80 -3.71 -8.92
N ALA A 108 -12.61 -4.62 -9.46
CA ALA A 108 -12.65 -6.03 -9.01
C ALA A 108 -11.33 -6.77 -9.26
N GLU A 109 -10.70 -6.52 -10.43
CA GLU A 109 -9.48 -7.21 -10.84
C GLU A 109 -8.24 -6.35 -10.60
N PHE A 110 -7.19 -6.94 -10.03
CA PHE A 110 -5.86 -6.32 -9.91
C PHE A 110 -4.97 -6.74 -11.09
N PRO A 111 -4.11 -5.86 -11.65
CA PRO A 111 -3.35 -6.20 -12.83
C PRO A 111 -2.36 -7.33 -12.56
N ARG A 112 -2.19 -8.24 -13.54
CA ARG A 112 -1.30 -9.40 -13.44
C ARG A 112 0.17 -9.02 -13.46
N ARG A 113 0.53 -7.96 -14.21
CA ARG A 113 1.88 -7.42 -14.27
C ARG A 113 2.08 -6.44 -13.11
N ALA A 114 2.57 -6.96 -11.99
CA ALA A 114 2.79 -6.20 -10.77
C ALA A 114 4.18 -6.53 -10.18
N ALA A 115 4.75 -5.56 -9.48
CA ALA A 115 5.91 -5.74 -8.63
C ALA A 115 5.46 -5.95 -7.19
N SER A 116 6.12 -6.85 -6.47
CA SER A 116 5.80 -7.14 -5.07
C SER A 116 6.96 -6.79 -4.15
N VAL A 117 6.65 -6.17 -3.02
CA VAL A 117 7.61 -5.87 -1.95
C VAL A 117 7.09 -6.44 -0.64
N SER A 118 7.93 -7.17 0.07
CA SER A 118 7.63 -7.67 1.41
C SER A 118 8.48 -6.94 2.44
N VAL A 119 7.85 -6.32 3.44
CA VAL A 119 8.51 -5.50 4.46
C VAL A 119 8.07 -5.97 5.84
N ALA A 120 8.99 -5.97 6.81
CA ALA A 120 8.59 -6.18 8.20
C ALA A 120 7.65 -5.05 8.66
N PRO A 121 6.62 -5.32 9.48
CA PRO A 121 5.74 -4.28 10.01
C PRO A 121 6.54 -3.22 10.78
N GLU A 122 6.04 -1.99 10.80
CA GLU A 122 6.65 -0.82 11.49
C GLU A 122 8.08 -0.46 11.04
N ARG A 123 8.66 -1.18 10.08
CA ARG A 123 9.94 -0.82 9.47
C ARG A 123 9.67 0.06 8.26
N PRO A 124 10.44 1.15 8.07
CA PRO A 124 10.42 1.91 6.84
C PRO A 124 10.68 1.01 5.63
N VAL A 125 10.09 1.34 4.49
CA VAL A 125 10.40 0.63 3.25
C VAL A 125 11.79 1.06 2.80
N ALA A 126 12.78 0.21 2.99
CA ALA A 126 14.16 0.56 2.66
C ALA A 126 14.36 0.73 1.15
N ALA A 127 15.29 1.61 0.75
CA ALA A 127 15.57 1.92 -0.66
C ALA A 127 15.93 0.68 -1.50
N PHE A 128 16.57 -0.33 -0.90
CA PHE A 128 16.91 -1.58 -1.57
C PHE A 128 15.68 -2.44 -1.94
N HIS A 129 14.54 -2.23 -1.30
CA HIS A 129 13.26 -2.82 -1.72
C HIS A 129 12.61 -2.05 -2.87
N ILE A 130 12.84 -0.74 -2.91
CA ILE A 130 12.26 0.17 -3.91
C ILE A 130 12.96 0.03 -5.27
N ALA A 131 14.29 -0.06 -5.30
CA ALA A 131 15.03 -0.08 -6.56
C ALA A 131 14.66 -1.27 -7.49
N PRO A 132 14.53 -2.52 -6.99
CA PRO A 132 14.04 -3.63 -7.79
C PRO A 132 12.59 -3.42 -8.26
N MET A 133 11.72 -2.92 -7.38
CA MET A 133 10.32 -2.62 -7.73
C MET A 133 10.24 -1.60 -8.86
N ARG A 134 11.00 -0.51 -8.80
CA ARG A 134 11.09 0.49 -9.87
C ARG A 134 11.49 -0.13 -11.20
N ARG A 135 12.50 -1.02 -11.19
CA ARG A 135 12.97 -1.72 -12.40
C ARG A 135 11.85 -2.58 -13.00
N THR A 136 11.21 -3.42 -12.18
CA THR A 136 10.10 -4.27 -12.63
C THR A 136 8.94 -3.43 -13.19
N LEU A 137 8.57 -2.33 -12.54
CA LEU A 137 7.52 -1.44 -13.02
C LEU A 137 7.90 -0.72 -14.34
N ALA A 138 9.18 -0.43 -14.55
CA ALA A 138 9.67 0.11 -15.82
C ALA A 138 9.57 -0.94 -16.94
N GLU A 139 9.95 -2.19 -16.66
CA GLU A 139 9.84 -3.31 -17.59
C GLU A 139 8.38 -3.62 -17.95
N THR A 140 7.43 -3.40 -17.03
CA THR A 140 6.00 -3.55 -17.36
C THR A 140 5.49 -2.52 -18.36
N MET A 141 6.15 -1.35 -18.43
CA MET A 141 5.81 -0.26 -19.33
C MET A 141 6.60 -0.27 -20.64
N ALA A 142 7.68 -1.06 -20.72
CA ALA A 142 8.38 -1.25 -21.98
C ALA A 142 7.44 -1.95 -22.98
N PRO A 143 7.32 -1.45 -24.23
CA PRO A 143 6.56 -2.14 -25.26
C PRO A 143 7.15 -3.54 -25.43
N THR A 144 6.28 -4.55 -25.47
CA THR A 144 6.70 -5.90 -25.86
C THR A 144 7.34 -5.78 -27.24
N ARG A 145 8.66 -5.94 -27.32
CA ARG A 145 9.34 -6.02 -28.61
C ARG A 145 8.78 -7.28 -29.27
N VAL A 146 7.85 -7.09 -30.20
CA VAL A 146 7.51 -8.13 -31.15
C VAL A 146 8.78 -8.31 -31.96
N VAL A 147 9.53 -9.38 -31.68
CA VAL A 147 10.54 -9.87 -32.59
C VAL A 147 9.74 -10.33 -33.79
N GLY A 148 9.68 -9.49 -34.83
CA GLY A 148 9.13 -9.90 -36.11
C GLY A 148 10.05 -10.95 -36.69
N ASP A 149 9.49 -12.13 -36.97
CA ASP A 149 10.07 -13.12 -37.88
C ASP A 149 10.11 -12.57 -39.32
#